data_AF-A0AAW2CJA8-F1
#
_entry.id   AF-A0AAW2CJA8-F1
#
_cell.length_a   1.000
_cell.length_b   1.000
_cell.length_c   1.000
_cell.angle_alpha   90.00
_cell.angle_beta   90.00
_cell.angle_gamma   90.00
#
_symmetry.space_group_name_H-M   'P 1'
#
loop_
_entity.id
_entity.type
_entity.pdbx_description
1 polymer ?
#
loop_
_entity_poly.entity_id
_entity_poly.type
_entity_poly.pdbx_seq_one_letter_code
_entity_poly.pdbx_strand_id
1 'polypeptide(L)'
;MITVLHFHLHNHIMVGNKKTKDVQFYIELMDVVQTLGGGKRSAYDPDEIEEERRERDRKNKINMDFQNFVNRVNDLCGQPQFKALDLDDQPLRELGFHGVPHKASAFSVPTSSCLVELIETPFVVITLNKIEIVNLERVGLGQKNFDMTIVFKDFKRDVFRIDLIPSTSLDGIKEGLDTTDLKYYESRLNLNWRPILKTITDDLEKFIEDGVWEFLNMEVSDSDSGTEESDQGYEPSDVRSVSGSEDEDANSES
;
A
#
# COMPACT_ATOMS: atom_id res chain seq x y z
N MET A 1 -0.38 3.03 -22.50
CA MET A 1 -1.26 2.16 -21.68
C MET A 1 -0.91 0.70 -21.94
N ILE A 2 -1.00 -0.19 -20.95
CA ILE A 2 -0.75 -1.64 -21.17
C ILE A 2 -2.00 -2.48 -20.87
N THR A 3 -2.21 -3.54 -21.65
CA THR A 3 -3.19 -4.59 -21.38
C THR A 3 -2.43 -5.86 -21.04
N VAL A 4 -2.76 -6.50 -19.91
CA VAL A 4 -1.93 -7.53 -19.27
C VAL A 4 -2.74 -8.80 -19.00
N LEU A 5 -2.12 -9.95 -19.23
CA LEU A 5 -2.47 -11.26 -18.69
C LEU A 5 -1.30 -11.73 -17.83
N HIS A 6 -1.56 -12.04 -16.56
CA HIS A 6 -0.52 -12.42 -15.61
C HIS A 6 -0.82 -13.79 -15.01
N PHE A 7 0.18 -14.65 -14.98
CA PHE A 7 0.13 -15.95 -14.32
C PHE A 7 1.09 -15.97 -13.15
N HIS A 8 0.54 -16.05 -11.94
CA HIS A 8 1.30 -16.32 -10.72
C HIS A 8 1.25 -17.82 -10.39
N LEU A 9 2.41 -18.47 -10.48
CA LEU A 9 2.52 -19.92 -10.40
C LEU A 9 2.76 -20.39 -8.96
N HIS A 10 2.17 -21.53 -8.59
CA HIS A 10 2.44 -22.18 -7.30
C HIS A 10 3.93 -22.52 -7.13
N ASN A 11 4.51 -23.08 -8.20
CA ASN A 11 5.91 -23.52 -8.25
C ASN A 11 6.68 -22.70 -9.27
N HIS A 12 7.97 -22.51 -8.98
CA HIS A 12 8.85 -21.86 -9.93
C HIS A 12 9.04 -22.73 -11.18
N ILE A 13 9.08 -22.09 -12.34
CA ILE A 13 9.49 -22.71 -13.59
C ILE A 13 10.73 -22.00 -14.16
N MET A 14 11.36 -22.63 -15.13
CA MET A 14 12.46 -22.03 -15.89
C MET A 14 11.92 -21.39 -17.17
N VAL A 15 12.19 -20.09 -17.35
CA VAL A 15 11.91 -19.36 -18.59
C VAL A 15 13.26 -18.84 -19.12
N GLY A 16 13.74 -19.47 -20.20
CA GLY A 16 15.13 -19.33 -20.62
C GLY A 16 16.08 -19.74 -19.49
N ASN A 17 16.93 -18.81 -19.05
CA ASN A 17 17.92 -19.06 -17.99
C ASN A 17 17.48 -18.55 -16.61
N LYS A 18 16.26 -18.02 -16.47
CA LYS A 18 15.76 -17.46 -15.20
C LYS A 18 14.69 -18.36 -14.60
N LYS A 19 14.80 -18.57 -13.28
CA LYS A 19 13.76 -19.21 -12.48
C LYS A 19 12.74 -18.15 -12.06
N THR A 20 11.47 -18.34 -12.37
CA THR A 20 10.39 -17.37 -12.07
C THR A 20 9.13 -18.08 -11.61
N LYS A 21 8.32 -17.40 -10.78
CA LYS A 21 6.92 -17.76 -10.49
C LYS A 21 5.93 -16.93 -11.30
N ASP A 22 6.39 -15.86 -11.93
CA ASP A 22 5.54 -14.88 -12.58
C ASP A 22 5.83 -14.90 -14.07
N VAL A 23 4.77 -15.11 -14.86
CA VAL A 23 4.80 -15.09 -16.32
C VAL A 23 3.72 -14.13 -16.79
N GLN A 24 4.13 -13.12 -17.56
CA GLN A 24 3.25 -12.06 -18.01
C GLN A 24 3.23 -11.98 -19.54
N PHE A 25 2.05 -11.85 -20.10
CA PHE A 25 1.82 -11.53 -21.51
C PHE A 25 1.12 -10.19 -21.58
N TYR A 26 1.67 -9.24 -22.32
CA TYR A 26 1.10 -7.90 -22.38
C TYR A 26 1.24 -7.29 -23.77
N ILE A 27 0.39 -6.32 -24.04
CA ILE A 27 0.52 -5.43 -25.19
C ILE A 27 0.70 -4.00 -24.66
N GLU A 28 1.79 -3.38 -25.06
CA GLU A 28 2.02 -1.94 -24.89
C GLU A 28 1.32 -1.17 -26.00
N LEU A 29 0.35 -0.36 -25.63
CA LEU A 29 -0.19 0.70 -26.46
C LEU A 29 0.59 1.98 -26.15
N MET A 30 1.60 2.26 -26.97
CA MET A 30 2.22 3.58 -26.98
C MET A 30 1.30 4.55 -27.72
N ASP A 31 1.15 5.77 -27.18
CA ASP A 31 0.56 6.89 -27.90
C ASP A 31 1.57 7.33 -28.97
N VAL A 32 1.49 6.67 -30.12
CA VAL A 32 2.27 7.08 -31.29
C VAL A 32 1.55 8.31 -31.84
N VAL A 33 1.92 9.53 -31.40
CA VAL A 33 2.66 10.56 -32.17
C VAL A 33 2.92 11.81 -31.30
N GLN A 34 4.15 12.01 -30.82
CA GLN A 34 4.69 13.37 -30.72
C GLN A 34 5.25 13.72 -32.10
N THR A 35 4.43 14.33 -32.95
CA THR A 35 4.94 14.94 -34.17
C THR A 35 5.95 16.01 -33.76
N LEU A 36 7.20 15.87 -34.21
CA LEU A 36 8.30 16.84 -34.05
C LEU A 36 8.03 18.23 -34.68
N GLY A 37 6.82 18.47 -35.21
CA GLY A 37 6.39 19.74 -35.77
C GLY A 37 5.47 20.48 -34.80
N GLY A 38 5.98 21.55 -34.18
CA GLY A 38 5.28 22.40 -33.21
C GLY A 38 4.14 23.23 -33.79
N GLY A 39 3.16 22.59 -34.43
CA GLY A 39 1.87 23.19 -34.76
C GLY A 39 0.95 23.15 -33.54
N LYS A 40 0.33 24.28 -33.20
CA LYS A 40 -0.69 24.34 -32.14
C LYS A 40 -1.82 23.38 -32.47
N ARG A 41 -1.87 22.24 -31.75
CA ARG A 41 -2.99 21.30 -31.76
C ARG A 41 -4.25 22.04 -31.32
N SER A 42 -5.32 21.86 -32.08
CA SER A 42 -6.63 22.44 -31.80
C SER A 42 -7.56 21.28 -31.61
N ALA A 43 -8.15 21.14 -30.41
CA ALA A 43 -9.10 20.07 -30.06
C ALA A 43 -10.36 20.00 -30.96
N TYR A 44 -10.48 20.89 -31.94
CA TYR A 44 -11.53 20.94 -32.96
C TYR A 44 -11.01 20.65 -34.38
N ASP A 45 -9.76 20.24 -34.54
CA ASP A 45 -9.20 19.79 -35.81
C ASP A 45 -9.78 18.41 -36.17
N PRO A 46 -10.47 18.26 -37.31
CA PRO A 46 -11.02 16.98 -37.75
C PRO A 46 -9.98 15.86 -37.81
N ASP A 47 -8.72 16.17 -38.14
CA ASP A 47 -7.65 15.17 -38.24
C ASP A 47 -7.24 14.65 -36.85
N GLU A 48 -7.21 15.52 -35.83
CA GLU A 48 -6.90 15.17 -34.43
C GLU A 48 -8.03 14.32 -33.82
N ILE A 49 -9.30 14.69 -34.06
CA ILE A 49 -10.47 13.92 -33.59
C ILE A 49 -10.49 12.52 -34.20
N GLU A 50 -10.16 12.38 -35.49
CA GLU A 50 -10.12 11.09 -36.17
C GLU A 50 -8.94 10.22 -35.69
N GLU A 51 -7.80 10.82 -35.36
CA GLU A 51 -6.67 10.12 -34.74
C GLU A 51 -7.03 9.60 -33.34
N GLU A 52 -7.60 10.44 -32.46
CA GLU A 52 -8.06 10.02 -31.13
C GLU A 52 -9.09 8.89 -31.21
N ARG A 53 -10.02 8.96 -32.17
CA ARG A 53 -11.01 7.90 -32.39
C ARG A 53 -10.35 6.59 -32.78
N ARG A 54 -9.38 6.62 -33.70
CA ARG A 54 -8.63 5.44 -34.14
C ARG A 54 -7.85 4.81 -33.00
N GLU A 55 -7.24 5.62 -32.13
CA GLU A 55 -6.55 5.15 -30.93
C GLU A 55 -7.51 4.48 -29.95
N ARG A 56 -8.68 5.09 -29.71
CA ARG A 56 -9.74 4.51 -28.85
C ARG A 56 -10.24 3.18 -29.41
N ASP A 57 -10.52 3.11 -30.71
CA ASP A 57 -10.99 1.89 -31.36
C ASP A 57 -9.93 0.77 -31.31
N ARG A 58 -8.66 1.12 -31.50
CA ARG A 58 -7.53 0.17 -31.35
C ARG A 58 -7.44 -0.37 -29.92
N LYS A 59 -7.54 0.50 -28.91
CA LYS A 59 -7.52 0.10 -27.50
C LYS A 59 -8.69 -0.82 -27.16
N ASN A 60 -9.90 -0.45 -27.57
CA ASN A 60 -11.10 -1.26 -27.34
C ASN A 60 -10.99 -2.63 -27.99
N LYS A 61 -10.44 -2.68 -29.22
CA LYS A 61 -10.21 -3.94 -29.92
C LYS A 61 -9.24 -4.86 -29.15
N ILE A 62 -8.10 -4.35 -28.68
CA ILE A 62 -7.14 -5.14 -27.91
C ILE A 62 -7.75 -5.67 -26.61
N ASN A 63 -8.49 -4.83 -25.88
CA ASN A 63 -9.16 -5.26 -24.67
C ASN A 63 -10.20 -6.35 -24.94
N MET A 64 -10.97 -6.20 -26.03
CA MET A 64 -11.94 -7.21 -26.45
C MET A 64 -11.26 -8.52 -26.87
N ASP A 65 -10.13 -8.47 -27.57
CA ASP A 65 -9.36 -9.65 -27.96
C ASP A 65 -8.83 -10.41 -26.72
N PHE A 66 -8.34 -9.68 -25.71
CA PHE A 66 -7.91 -10.27 -24.44
C PHE A 66 -9.08 -10.89 -23.67
N GLN A 67 -10.21 -10.18 -23.55
CA GLN A 67 -11.41 -10.72 -22.90
C GLN A 67 -11.93 -11.97 -23.61
N ASN A 68 -11.95 -11.98 -24.94
CA ASN A 68 -12.34 -13.15 -25.73
C ASN A 68 -11.40 -14.33 -25.48
N PHE A 69 -10.10 -14.08 -25.35
CA PHE A 69 -9.13 -15.12 -24.98
C PHE A 69 -9.41 -15.67 -23.59
N VAL A 70 -9.59 -14.81 -22.57
CA VAL A 70 -9.90 -15.22 -21.20
C VAL A 70 -11.18 -16.04 -21.14
N ASN A 71 -12.26 -15.60 -21.79
CA ASN A 71 -13.52 -16.33 -21.84
C ASN A 71 -13.35 -17.75 -22.41
N ARG A 72 -12.58 -17.90 -23.50
CA ARG A 72 -12.28 -19.22 -24.08
C ARG A 72 -11.45 -20.09 -23.14
N VAL A 73 -10.50 -19.51 -22.42
CA VAL A 73 -9.71 -20.23 -21.41
C VAL A 73 -10.63 -20.69 -20.27
N ASN A 74 -11.52 -19.83 -19.80
CA ASN A 74 -12.50 -20.16 -18.75
C ASN A 74 -13.46 -21.27 -19.18
N ASP A 75 -13.96 -21.24 -20.42
CA ASP A 75 -14.81 -22.31 -20.97
C ASP A 75 -14.08 -23.67 -20.96
N LEU A 76 -12.78 -23.68 -21.29
CA LEU A 76 -11.95 -24.89 -21.21
C LEU A 76 -11.68 -25.31 -19.76
N CYS A 77 -11.46 -24.35 -18.85
CA CYS A 77 -11.20 -24.62 -17.44
C CYS A 77 -12.46 -25.07 -16.67
N GLY A 78 -13.66 -24.77 -17.18
CA GLY A 78 -14.92 -25.30 -16.67
C GLY A 78 -15.07 -26.82 -16.84
N GLN A 79 -14.21 -27.46 -17.63
CA GLN A 79 -14.19 -28.91 -17.77
C GLN A 79 -13.77 -29.59 -16.45
N PRO A 80 -14.32 -30.76 -16.09
CA PRO A 80 -14.05 -31.43 -14.81
C PRO A 80 -12.56 -31.65 -14.52
N GLN A 81 -11.74 -31.86 -15.55
CA GLN A 81 -10.30 -32.06 -15.41
C GLN A 81 -9.51 -30.79 -15.02
N PHE A 82 -10.09 -29.60 -15.21
CA PHE A 82 -9.43 -28.30 -15.04
C PHE A 82 -10.16 -27.38 -14.05
N LYS A 83 -11.28 -27.83 -13.48
CA LYS A 83 -12.12 -27.06 -12.56
C LYS A 83 -11.36 -26.49 -11.34
N ALA A 84 -10.24 -27.09 -10.97
CA ALA A 84 -9.40 -26.63 -9.87
C ALA A 84 -8.54 -25.40 -10.19
N LEU A 85 -8.45 -24.98 -11.46
CA LEU A 85 -7.53 -23.91 -11.89
C LEU A 85 -8.07 -22.49 -11.68
N ASP A 86 -9.38 -22.31 -11.43
CA ASP A 86 -10.07 -21.03 -11.16
C ASP A 86 -9.26 -19.78 -11.55
N LEU A 87 -9.16 -19.55 -12.86
CA LEU A 87 -8.19 -18.62 -13.45
C LEU A 87 -8.70 -17.18 -13.58
N ASP A 88 -9.95 -16.92 -13.18
CA ASP A 88 -10.58 -15.63 -13.36
C ASP A 88 -10.41 -14.76 -12.12
N ASP A 89 -9.43 -13.86 -12.14
CA ASP A 89 -9.28 -12.84 -11.10
C ASP A 89 -8.98 -11.48 -11.75
N GLN A 90 -9.94 -10.56 -11.63
CA GLN A 90 -9.87 -9.24 -12.26
C GLN A 90 -9.56 -8.15 -11.22
N PRO A 91 -8.63 -7.22 -11.49
CA PRO A 91 -8.35 -6.09 -10.60
C PRO A 91 -9.54 -5.16 -10.43
N LEU A 92 -9.91 -4.90 -9.17
CA LEU A 92 -10.94 -3.96 -8.75
C LEU A 92 -10.33 -2.57 -8.62
N ARG A 93 -10.13 -1.91 -9.76
CA ARG A 93 -9.33 -0.67 -9.87
C ARG A 93 -9.82 0.48 -8.97
N GLU A 94 -11.12 0.52 -8.68
CA GLU A 94 -11.75 1.51 -7.80
C GLU A 94 -11.34 1.39 -6.32
N LEU A 95 -10.91 0.19 -5.90
CA LEU A 95 -10.39 -0.09 -4.57
C LEU A 95 -8.86 -0.01 -4.50
N GLY A 96 -8.21 0.37 -5.61
CA GLY A 96 -6.75 0.49 -5.67
C GLY A 96 -6.23 1.72 -4.94
N PHE A 97 -4.97 1.66 -4.54
CA PHE A 97 -4.30 2.74 -3.82
C PHE A 97 -2.83 2.86 -4.26
N HIS A 98 -2.27 4.05 -4.07
CA HIS A 98 -0.85 4.30 -4.30
C HIS A 98 -0.04 3.99 -3.04
N GLY A 99 1.15 3.44 -3.24
CA GLY A 99 2.13 3.19 -2.18
C GLY A 99 3.46 2.77 -2.77
N VAL A 100 4.45 2.51 -1.93
CA VAL A 100 5.80 2.10 -2.31
C VAL A 100 6.03 0.66 -1.85
N PRO A 101 5.63 -0.35 -2.65
CA PRO A 101 5.88 -1.77 -2.33
C PRO A 101 7.36 -2.15 -2.46
N HIS A 102 8.13 -1.39 -3.24
CA HIS A 102 9.53 -1.63 -3.52
C HIS A 102 10.36 -0.34 -3.43
N LYS A 103 10.69 0.29 -4.57
CA LYS A 103 11.57 1.47 -4.63
C LYS A 103 10.87 2.73 -5.12
N ALA A 104 9.74 2.58 -5.79
CA ALA A 104 8.99 3.66 -6.39
C ALA A 104 7.51 3.55 -6.03
N SER A 105 6.81 4.68 -6.12
CA SER A 105 5.36 4.71 -5.95
C SER A 105 4.71 3.95 -7.10
N ALA A 106 3.87 2.97 -6.76
CA ALA A 106 3.13 2.14 -7.69
C ALA A 106 1.65 2.06 -7.25
N PHE A 107 0.78 1.76 -8.20
CA PHE A 107 -0.66 1.61 -7.94
C PHE A 107 -0.98 0.15 -7.67
N SER A 108 -1.20 -0.19 -6.41
CA SER A 108 -1.59 -1.54 -5.99
C SER A 108 -3.10 -1.68 -6.06
N VAL A 109 -3.58 -2.82 -6.56
CA VAL A 109 -5.00 -3.04 -6.80
C VAL A 109 -5.42 -4.38 -6.19
N PRO A 110 -6.47 -4.41 -5.36
CA PRO A 110 -7.03 -5.67 -4.90
C PRO A 110 -7.80 -6.35 -6.04
N THR A 111 -7.88 -7.66 -5.93
CA THR A 111 -8.66 -8.56 -6.77
C THR A 111 -9.55 -9.37 -5.82
N SER A 112 -10.26 -10.38 -6.31
CA SER A 112 -11.07 -11.24 -5.42
C SER A 112 -10.21 -12.08 -4.47
N SER A 113 -8.98 -12.44 -4.87
CA SER A 113 -8.15 -13.38 -4.12
C SER A 113 -6.75 -12.86 -3.77
N CYS A 114 -6.32 -11.76 -4.40
CA CYS A 114 -4.98 -11.22 -4.31
C CYS A 114 -4.94 -9.69 -4.18
N LEU A 115 -3.86 -9.15 -3.61
CA LEU A 115 -3.41 -7.77 -3.83
C LEU A 115 -2.26 -7.77 -4.84
N VAL A 116 -2.36 -6.97 -5.90
CA VAL A 116 -1.42 -7.02 -7.03
C VAL A 116 -0.86 -5.67 -7.46
N GLU A 117 0.37 -5.68 -7.95
CA GLU A 117 1.01 -4.64 -8.75
C GLU A 117 1.72 -5.34 -9.92
N LEU A 118 1.20 -5.14 -11.12
CA LEU A 118 1.57 -5.91 -12.31
C LEU A 118 2.14 -5.04 -13.44
N ILE A 119 2.32 -3.75 -13.21
CA ILE A 119 2.76 -2.82 -14.24
C ILE A 119 4.28 -2.76 -14.28
N GLU A 120 4.93 -2.70 -13.12
CA GLU A 120 6.39 -2.62 -13.01
C GLU A 120 6.97 -3.88 -12.37
N THR A 121 8.23 -4.17 -12.69
CA THR A 121 8.97 -5.28 -12.07
C THR A 121 9.85 -4.76 -10.94
N PRO A 122 10.00 -5.49 -9.82
CA PRO A 122 9.41 -6.82 -9.59
C PRO A 122 7.91 -6.73 -9.29
N PHE A 123 7.15 -7.66 -9.88
CA PHE A 123 5.70 -7.73 -9.68
C PHE A 123 5.37 -8.05 -8.23
N VAL A 124 4.27 -7.49 -7.76
CA VAL A 124 3.68 -7.82 -6.46
C VAL A 124 2.46 -8.69 -6.69
N VAL A 125 2.47 -9.89 -6.12
CA VAL A 125 1.30 -10.76 -6.05
C VAL A 125 1.21 -11.34 -4.65
N ILE A 126 0.20 -10.90 -3.91
CA ILE A 126 -0.03 -11.30 -2.51
C ILE A 126 -1.38 -11.98 -2.42
N THR A 127 -1.39 -13.31 -2.30
CA THR A 127 -2.62 -14.07 -2.06
C THR A 127 -3.18 -13.75 -0.68
N LEU A 128 -4.42 -13.25 -0.62
CA LEU A 128 -5.08 -12.82 0.63
C LEU A 128 -5.19 -13.96 1.63
N ASN A 129 -5.53 -15.17 1.19
CA ASN A 129 -5.64 -16.36 2.05
C ASN A 129 -4.34 -16.77 2.77
N LYS A 130 -3.18 -16.24 2.33
CA LYS A 130 -1.86 -16.51 2.95
C LYS A 130 -1.46 -15.45 3.97
N ILE A 131 -2.22 -14.36 4.07
CA ILE A 131 -2.03 -13.30 5.06
C ILE A 131 -2.53 -13.81 6.40
N GLU A 132 -1.75 -13.58 7.45
CA GLU A 132 -2.13 -13.82 8.84
C GLU A 132 -2.77 -12.58 9.44
N ILE A 133 -2.07 -11.45 9.40
CA ILE A 133 -2.58 -10.14 9.83
C ILE A 133 -1.99 -9.03 8.95
N VAL A 134 -2.62 -7.85 9.01
CA VAL A 134 -2.06 -6.60 8.50
C VAL A 134 -1.81 -5.63 9.65
N ASN A 135 -0.69 -4.92 9.65
CA ASN A 135 -0.44 -3.81 10.58
C ASN A 135 -0.28 -2.51 9.81
N LEU A 136 -1.13 -1.54 10.12
CA LEU A 136 -1.10 -0.19 9.56
C LEU A 136 -0.23 0.67 10.48
N GLU A 137 0.99 0.95 10.05
CA GLU A 137 2.01 1.64 10.83
C GLU A 137 2.04 3.13 10.52
N ARG A 138 2.44 3.93 11.51
CA ARG A 138 2.47 5.40 11.46
C ARG A 138 1.10 6.02 11.22
N VAL A 139 0.03 5.35 11.64
CA VAL A 139 -1.32 5.92 11.63
C VAL A 139 -1.45 6.88 12.82
N GLY A 140 -1.88 8.11 12.56
CA GLY A 140 -2.05 9.12 13.59
C GLY A 140 -2.42 10.49 13.02
N LEU A 141 -2.90 11.38 13.90
CA LEU A 141 -3.30 12.74 13.52
C LEU A 141 -2.12 13.53 12.94
N GLY A 142 -2.35 14.19 11.80
CA GLY A 142 -1.36 15.04 11.13
C GLY A 142 -0.38 14.30 10.21
N GLN A 143 -0.40 12.96 10.16
CA GLN A 143 0.40 12.19 9.20
C GLN A 143 -0.25 12.22 7.81
N LYS A 144 0.53 12.58 6.79
CA LYS A 144 0.09 12.56 5.39
C LYS A 144 0.14 11.17 4.77
N ASN A 145 0.94 10.29 5.36
CA ASN A 145 1.25 8.98 4.84
C ASN A 145 1.33 7.99 6.00
N PHE A 146 1.02 6.73 5.73
CA PHE A 146 1.20 5.60 6.64
C PHE A 146 1.87 4.44 5.87
N ASP A 147 2.30 3.40 6.59
CA ASP A 147 2.80 2.17 5.98
C ASP A 147 1.88 1.01 6.27
N MET A 148 1.89 0.02 5.39
CA MET A 148 1.19 -1.24 5.61
C MET A 148 2.21 -2.37 5.66
N THR A 149 2.20 -3.12 6.75
CA THR A 149 2.96 -4.35 6.89
C THR A 149 2.03 -5.55 6.84
N ILE A 150 2.32 -6.48 5.93
CA ILE A 150 1.58 -7.72 5.75
C ILE A 150 2.39 -8.86 6.35
N VAL A 151 1.82 -9.51 7.36
CA VAL A 151 2.38 -10.70 8.00
C VAL A 151 1.74 -11.93 7.38
N PHE A 152 2.56 -12.94 7.06
CA PHE A 152 2.08 -14.18 6.45
C PHE A 152 1.86 -15.28 7.49
N LYS A 153 0.96 -16.22 7.18
CA LYS A 153 0.72 -17.44 7.98
C LYS A 153 1.98 -18.31 8.14
N ASP A 154 2.89 -18.23 7.17
CA ASP A 154 4.21 -18.83 7.28
C ASP A 154 5.16 -17.83 7.97
N PHE A 155 5.31 -17.94 9.29
CA PHE A 155 6.17 -17.05 10.09
C PHE A 155 7.66 -17.14 9.76
N LYS A 156 8.09 -18.13 8.95
CA LYS A 156 9.47 -18.19 8.44
C LYS A 156 9.68 -17.24 7.25
N ARG A 157 8.61 -16.78 6.62
CA ARG A 157 8.64 -15.78 5.54
C ARG A 157 8.74 -14.39 6.14
N ASP A 158 9.63 -13.56 5.59
CA ASP A 158 9.73 -12.14 5.98
C ASP A 158 8.43 -11.40 5.62
N VAL A 159 8.12 -10.35 6.38
CA VAL A 159 6.94 -9.51 6.13
C VAL A 159 7.03 -8.81 4.78
N PHE A 160 5.88 -8.49 4.19
CA PHE A 160 5.83 -7.62 3.01
C PHE A 160 5.38 -6.23 3.42
N ARG A 161 6.07 -5.19 2.92
CA ARG A 161 5.78 -3.80 3.26
C ARG A 161 5.35 -3.00 2.05
N ILE A 162 4.37 -2.14 2.25
CA ILE A 162 4.00 -1.08 1.31
C ILE A 162 4.09 0.23 2.06
N ASP A 163 5.10 1.03 1.73
CA ASP A 163 5.40 2.26 2.45
C ASP A 163 4.72 3.48 1.81
N LEU A 164 4.63 4.58 2.56
CA LEU A 164 4.21 5.91 2.07
C LEU A 164 2.80 5.96 1.42
N ILE A 165 1.88 5.12 1.87
CA ILE A 165 0.48 5.11 1.42
C ILE A 165 -0.19 6.42 1.85
N PRO A 166 -0.87 7.18 0.96
CA PRO A 166 -1.58 8.39 1.33
C PRO A 166 -2.64 8.12 2.39
N SER A 167 -2.72 8.97 3.42
CA SER A 167 -3.71 8.82 4.50
C SER A 167 -5.17 8.88 4.01
N THR A 168 -5.42 9.50 2.85
CA THR A 168 -6.74 9.48 2.19
C THR A 168 -7.20 8.09 1.76
N SER A 169 -6.29 7.13 1.62
CA SER A 169 -6.61 5.74 1.27
C SER A 169 -6.84 4.85 2.50
N LEU A 170 -6.63 5.36 3.71
CA LEU A 170 -6.68 4.56 4.94
C LEU A 170 -8.04 3.90 5.15
N ASP A 171 -9.13 4.68 5.09
CA ASP A 171 -10.48 4.18 5.34
C ASP A 171 -10.90 3.13 4.31
N GLY A 172 -10.59 3.35 3.03
CA GLY A 172 -10.87 2.39 1.96
C GLY A 172 -10.07 1.09 2.09
N ILE A 173 -8.82 1.17 2.58
CA ILE A 173 -8.02 -0.02 2.87
C ILE A 173 -8.61 -0.78 4.06
N LYS A 174 -9.01 -0.10 5.14
CA LYS A 174 -9.65 -0.74 6.31
C LYS A 174 -10.95 -1.45 5.92
N GLU A 175 -11.82 -0.78 5.17
CA GLU A 175 -13.07 -1.37 4.66
C GLU A 175 -12.79 -2.60 3.77
N GLY A 176 -11.76 -2.52 2.92
CA GLY A 176 -11.33 -3.66 2.10
C GLY A 176 -10.86 -4.85 2.94
N LEU A 177 -10.04 -4.60 3.97
CA LEU A 177 -9.56 -5.62 4.89
C LEU A 177 -10.72 -6.27 5.67
N ASP A 178 -11.65 -5.47 6.19
CA ASP A 178 -12.85 -5.94 6.88
C ASP A 178 -13.73 -6.81 5.97
N THR A 179 -13.93 -6.39 4.72
CA THR A 179 -14.72 -7.15 3.73
C THR A 179 -14.09 -8.52 3.41
N THR A 180 -12.76 -8.62 3.50
CA THR A 180 -12.02 -9.86 3.27
C THR A 180 -11.78 -10.69 4.55
N ASP A 181 -12.35 -10.28 5.69
CA ASP A 181 -12.15 -10.90 7.01
C ASP A 181 -10.66 -11.00 7.40
N LEU A 182 -9.88 -9.98 7.01
CA LEU A 182 -8.47 -9.86 7.37
C LEU A 182 -8.32 -8.98 8.61
N LYS A 183 -7.89 -9.60 9.71
CA LYS A 183 -7.58 -8.89 10.95
C LYS A 183 -6.45 -7.87 10.69
N TYR A 184 -6.68 -6.62 11.10
CA TYR A 184 -5.66 -5.59 11.09
C TYR A 184 -5.50 -4.88 12.42
N TYR A 185 -4.34 -4.25 12.58
CA TYR A 185 -3.94 -3.45 13.73
C TYR A 185 -3.42 -2.09 13.27
N GLU A 186 -3.44 -1.12 14.18
CA GLU A 186 -2.89 0.22 13.95
C GLU A 186 -1.76 0.48 14.92
N SER A 187 -0.65 1.02 14.42
CA SER A 187 0.54 1.34 15.21
C SER A 187 0.98 2.76 14.90
N ARG A 188 1.36 3.53 15.93
CA ARG A 188 1.91 4.89 15.75
C ARG A 188 3.34 4.91 15.23
N LEU A 189 4.05 3.79 15.38
CA LEU A 189 5.46 3.63 15.00
C LEU A 189 5.64 2.43 14.07
N ASN A 190 6.76 2.40 13.35
CA ASN A 190 7.17 1.20 12.63
C ASN A 190 7.72 0.15 13.60
N LEU A 191 7.25 -1.09 13.49
CA LEU A 191 7.70 -2.18 14.33
C LEU A 191 8.90 -2.90 13.71
N ASN A 192 9.74 -3.48 14.58
CA ASN A 192 10.81 -4.36 14.13
C ASN A 192 10.30 -5.80 14.05
N TRP A 193 9.73 -6.15 12.89
CA TRP A 193 9.07 -7.44 12.67
C TRP A 193 9.98 -8.65 12.74
N ARG A 194 11.27 -8.53 12.38
CA ARG A 194 12.19 -9.67 12.36
C ARG A 194 12.39 -10.30 13.75
N PRO A 195 12.73 -9.54 14.81
CA PRO A 195 12.72 -10.05 16.17
C PRO A 195 11.37 -10.60 16.62
N ILE A 196 10.27 -9.92 16.29
CA ILE A 196 8.91 -10.34 16.68
C ILE A 196 8.60 -11.72 16.11
N LEU A 197 8.73 -11.90 14.79
CA LEU A 197 8.49 -13.18 14.12
C LEU A 197 9.44 -14.27 14.60
N LYS A 198 10.69 -13.92 14.93
CA LYS A 198 11.64 -14.87 15.51
C LYS A 198 11.15 -15.39 16.87
N THR A 199 10.76 -14.51 17.78
CA THR A 199 10.22 -14.90 19.09
C THR A 199 8.99 -15.80 18.95
N ILE A 200 8.08 -15.47 18.03
CA ILE A 200 6.90 -16.29 17.75
C ILE A 200 7.28 -17.67 17.21
N THR A 201 8.28 -17.74 16.33
CA THR A 201 8.74 -19.02 15.74
C THR A 201 9.50 -19.87 16.76
N ASP A 202 10.19 -19.25 17.72
CA ASP A 202 10.96 -19.94 18.77
C ASP A 202 10.04 -20.54 19.84
N ASP A 203 8.89 -19.92 20.16
CA ASP A 203 7.92 -20.41 21.16
C ASP A 203 6.46 -20.06 20.79
N LEU A 204 5.82 -20.94 20.02
CA LEU A 204 4.44 -20.74 19.55
C LEU A 204 3.39 -20.97 20.65
N GLU A 205 3.67 -21.83 21.63
CA GLU A 205 2.74 -22.10 22.74
C GLU A 205 2.60 -20.85 23.60
N LYS A 206 3.73 -20.25 23.98
CA LYS A 206 3.73 -18.99 24.73
C LYS A 206 3.05 -17.86 23.97
N PHE A 207 3.26 -17.78 22.65
CA PHE A 207 2.57 -16.79 21.82
C PHE A 207 1.04 -16.92 21.91
N ILE A 208 0.51 -18.15 21.95
CA ILE A 208 -0.93 -18.39 22.12
C ILE A 208 -1.39 -18.02 23.53
N GLU A 209 -0.61 -18.38 24.56
CA GLU A 209 -0.91 -18.05 25.96
C GLU A 209 -0.91 -16.54 26.24
N ASP A 210 0.00 -15.80 25.61
CA ASP A 210 0.14 -14.34 25.74
C ASP A 210 -0.91 -13.56 24.93
N GLY A 211 -1.90 -14.24 24.34
CA GLY A 211 -2.99 -13.61 23.59
C GLY A 211 -2.67 -13.33 22.12
N VAL A 212 -1.72 -14.04 21.51
CA VAL A 212 -1.40 -13.97 20.08
C VAL A 212 -0.99 -12.53 19.69
N TRP A 213 -1.86 -11.79 19.03
CA TRP A 213 -1.60 -10.44 18.49
C TRP A 213 -2.07 -9.31 19.42
N GLU A 214 -2.54 -9.61 20.63
CA GLU A 214 -3.07 -8.59 21.56
C GLU A 214 -2.04 -7.50 21.92
N PHE A 215 -0.73 -7.81 21.89
CA PHE A 215 0.31 -6.79 22.12
C PHE A 215 0.31 -5.65 21.08
N LEU A 216 -0.34 -5.83 19.93
CA LEU A 216 -0.51 -4.79 18.90
C LEU A 216 -1.67 -3.84 19.21
N ASN A 217 -2.58 -4.19 20.14
CA ASN A 217 -3.68 -3.33 20.59
C ASN A 217 -3.20 -2.28 21.62
N MET A 218 -2.15 -1.52 21.29
CA MET A 218 -1.52 -0.58 22.23
C MET A 218 -2.43 0.58 22.69
N GLU A 219 -3.61 0.78 22.09
CA GLU A 219 -4.58 1.79 22.54
C GLU A 219 -5.35 1.38 23.82
N VAL A 220 -5.38 0.08 24.16
CA VAL A 220 -6.03 -0.39 25.40
C VAL A 220 -5.15 -0.15 26.63
N SER A 221 -3.82 -0.07 26.45
CA SER A 221 -2.88 0.16 27.56
C SER A 221 -2.68 1.64 27.95
N ASP A 222 -2.88 2.58 27.02
CA ASP A 222 -2.73 4.03 27.30
C ASP A 222 -4.00 4.68 27.87
N SER A 223 -5.10 3.93 27.98
CA SER A 223 -6.37 4.40 28.56
C SER A 223 -6.52 4.10 30.05
N ASP A 224 -5.58 3.38 30.68
CA ASP A 224 -5.60 3.05 32.12
C ASP A 224 -4.31 3.42 32.87
N SER A 225 -3.33 4.03 32.20
CA SER A 225 -2.23 4.72 32.89
C SER A 225 -2.63 6.16 33.16
N GLY A 226 -3.32 6.37 34.28
CA GLY A 226 -3.49 7.70 34.85
C GLY A 226 -2.14 8.42 34.90
N THR A 227 -2.02 9.47 34.10
CA THR A 227 -1.00 10.49 34.25
C THR A 227 -1.15 11.08 35.65
N GLU A 228 -0.41 10.54 36.62
CA GLU A 228 -0.01 11.32 37.78
C GLU A 228 0.99 12.36 37.28
N GLU A 229 0.45 13.49 36.80
CA GLU A 229 1.19 14.74 36.74
C GLU A 229 1.66 15.04 38.16
N SER A 230 2.97 14.86 38.39
CA SER A 230 3.66 15.38 39.54
C SER A 230 3.69 16.91 39.43
N ASP A 231 2.60 17.53 39.84
CA ASP A 231 2.47 18.97 40.05
C ASP A 231 3.26 19.36 41.32
N GLN A 232 4.60 19.38 41.19
CA GLN A 232 5.47 20.03 42.17
C GLN A 232 5.45 21.53 41.86
N GLY A 233 4.48 22.20 42.47
CA GLY A 233 4.27 23.64 42.40
C GLY A 233 5.55 24.44 42.64
N TYR A 234 5.88 25.28 41.66
CA TYR A 234 6.96 26.25 41.74
C TYR A 234 6.54 27.40 42.68
N GLU A 235 7.09 27.44 43.90
CA GLU A 235 6.96 28.60 44.80
C GLU A 235 7.96 29.70 44.39
N PRO A 236 7.50 30.92 44.05
CA PRO A 236 8.41 32.04 43.83
C PRO A 236 8.85 32.61 45.18
N SER A 237 10.13 32.46 45.51
CA SER A 237 10.71 33.06 46.71
C SER A 237 10.79 34.59 46.59
N ASP A 238 10.15 35.27 47.54
CA ASP A 238 10.16 36.71 47.78
C ASP A 238 11.56 37.34 47.73
N VAL A 239 11.77 38.28 46.80
CA VAL A 239 12.88 39.25 46.87
C VAL A 239 12.33 40.67 46.88
N ARG A 240 12.15 41.13 48.13
CA ARG A 240 12.23 42.49 48.68
C ARG A 240 12.24 43.66 47.69
N SER A 241 11.19 44.46 47.81
CA SER A 241 11.12 45.88 47.52
C SER A 241 12.19 46.69 48.27
N VAL A 242 12.93 47.55 47.54
CA VAL A 242 13.48 48.80 48.07
C VAL A 242 13.22 49.91 47.05
N SER A 243 12.56 50.94 47.55
CA SER A 243 12.17 52.19 46.91
C SER A 243 13.33 53.19 46.78
N GLY A 244 13.26 53.99 45.71
CA GLY A 244 13.53 55.44 45.73
C GLY A 244 14.97 55.90 45.48
N SER A 245 15.17 56.64 44.40
CA SER A 245 15.37 58.11 44.43
C SER A 245 15.65 58.66 43.02
N GLU A 246 15.10 59.83 42.77
CA GLU A 246 15.26 60.70 41.60
C GLU A 246 16.71 61.21 41.44
N ASP A 247 17.17 61.48 40.22
CA ASP A 247 17.53 62.84 39.72
C ASP A 247 18.53 62.84 38.53
N GLU A 248 18.10 63.59 37.52
CA GLU A 248 18.79 64.53 36.61
C GLU A 248 20.09 64.21 35.82
N ASP A 249 19.97 64.52 34.51
CA ASP A 249 20.91 65.21 33.61
C ASP A 249 22.31 64.65 33.27
N ALA A 250 22.53 64.39 31.98
CA ALA A 250 23.31 65.28 31.09
C ALA A 250 23.80 64.57 29.80
N ASN A 251 23.32 65.07 28.67
CA ASN A 251 24.02 65.37 27.41
C ASN A 251 25.44 64.79 27.14
N SER A 252 25.64 64.14 25.98
CA SER A 252 26.73 64.48 25.05
C SER A 252 26.57 63.81 23.68
N GLU A 253 26.55 64.64 22.64
CA GLU A 253 26.77 64.32 21.23
C GLU A 253 28.15 63.69 20.98
N SER A 254 28.23 62.80 20.00
CA SER A 254 29.20 62.77 18.88
C SER A 254 28.83 61.65 17.91
#